data_AF-A0A1F8T4U8-F1
#
_entry.id   AF-A0A1F8T4U8-F1
#
_cell.length_a   1.000
_cell.length_b   1.000
_cell.length_c   1.000
_cell.angle_alpha   90.00
_cell.angle_beta   90.00
_cell.angle_gamma   90.00
#
_symmetry.space_group_name_H-M   'P 1'
#
loop_
_entity.id
_entity.type
_entity.pdbx_description
1 polymer ?
#
loop_
_entity_poly.entity_id
_entity_poly.type
_entity_poly.pdbx_seq_one_letter_code
_entity_poly.pdbx_strand_id
1 'polypeptide(L)' 'MIRLSPPDRRWLEQTTMLDEAVGGAELSLAAGVARLGLKSAWVSRLPDNTLGRMIANKGGELAWT' A
#
# COMPACT_ATOMS: atom_id res chain seq x y z
N MET A 1 5.53 -1.12 1.62
CA MET A 1 5.90 0.17 2.26
C MET A 1 4.62 0.92 2.61
N ILE A 2 4.61 1.63 3.75
CA ILE A 2 3.56 2.62 4.03
C ILE A 2 4.07 3.96 3.52
N ARG A 3 3.33 4.57 2.61
CA ARG A 3 3.56 5.92 2.13
C ARG A 3 2.71 6.86 2.96
N LEU A 4 3.37 7.79 3.64
CA LEU A 4 2.73 8.86 4.39
C LEU A 4 2.90 10.15 3.59
N SER A 5 1.79 10.81 3.28
CA SER A 5 1.80 12.07 2.53
C SER A 5 0.95 13.13 3.24
N PRO A 6 1.38 14.40 3.22
CA PRO A 6 0.56 15.49 3.75
C PRO A 6 -0.73 15.65 2.92
N PRO A 7 -1.89 15.88 3.56
CA PRO A 7 -3.15 16.10 2.86
C PRO A 7 -3.16 17.47 2.14
N ASP A 8 -4.06 17.61 1.16
CA ASP A 8 -4.34 18.87 0.44
C ASP A 8 -3.13 19.55 -0.20
N ARG A 9 -2.12 18.77 -0.59
CA ARG A 9 -0.84 19.28 -1.15
C ARG A 9 -0.11 20.25 -0.22
N ARG A 10 -0.33 20.13 1.09
CA ARG A 10 0.43 20.89 2.08
C ARG A 10 1.87 20.42 2.12
N TRP A 11 2.75 21.29 2.61
CA TRP A 11 4.10 20.89 2.98
C TRP A 11 4.05 20.01 4.22
N LEU A 12 5.02 19.10 4.34
CA LEU A 12 5.09 18.17 5.47
C LEU A 12 5.17 18.90 6.82
N GLU A 13 5.82 20.06 6.84
CA GLU A 13 6.02 20.94 7.99
C GLU A 13 4.77 21.75 8.38
N GLN A 14 3.74 21.79 7.53
CA GLN A 14 2.49 22.54 7.76
C GLN A 14 1.31 21.67 8.19
N THR A 15 1.53 20.37 8.40
CA THR A 15 0.47 19.43 8.77
C THR A 15 0.83 18.65 10.02
N THR A 16 -0.18 18.38 10.84
CA THR A 16 -0.12 17.45 11.97
C THR A 16 -0.78 16.10 11.64
N MET A 17 -1.23 15.93 10.39
CA MET A 17 -1.93 14.76 9.88
C MET A 17 -1.27 14.27 8.60
N LEU A 18 -1.31 12.95 8.36
CA LEU A 18 -0.74 12.29 7.19
C LEU A 18 -1.76 11.30 6.63
N ASP A 19 -1.96 11.34 5.32
CA ASP A 19 -2.71 10.34 4.59
C ASP A 19 -1.86 9.09 4.41
N GLU A 20 -2.40 7.93 4.79
CA GLU A 20 -1.74 6.66 4.65
C GLU A 20 -2.11 5.96 3.33
N ALA A 21 -1.10 5.48 2.61
CA ALA A 21 -1.28 4.58 1.48
C ALA A 21 -0.32 3.40 1.59
N VAL A 22 -0.74 2.23 1.13
CA VAL A 22 0.15 1.07 1.02
C VAL A 22 0.66 0.99 -0.41
N GLY A 23 1.97 0.81 -0.56
CA GLY A 23 2.59 0.73 -1.88
C GLY A 23 3.94 0.01 -1.88
N GLY A 24 4.47 -0.14 -3.09
CA GLY A 24 5.73 -0.79 -3.40
C GLY A 24 5.70 -1.18 -4.88
N ALA A 25 6.83 -1.08 -5.59
CA ALA A 25 6.84 -1.32 -7.03
C ALA A 25 6.32 -2.73 -7.37
N GLU A 26 6.77 -3.73 -6.62
CA GLU A 26 6.41 -5.13 -6.79
C GLU A 26 4.96 -5.41 -6.37
N LEU A 27 4.49 -4.78 -5.28
CA LEU A 27 3.11 -4.93 -4.81
C LEU A 27 2.12 -4.31 -5.80
N SER A 28 2.40 -3.09 -6.26
CA SER A 28 1.59 -2.41 -7.26
C SER A 28 1.56 -3.17 -8.59
N LEU A 29 2.70 -3.76 -9.00
CA LEU A 29 2.76 -4.62 -10.18
C LEU A 29 1.91 -5.88 -10.00
N ALA A 30 2.08 -6.61 -8.89
CA ALA A 30 1.31 -7.82 -8.63
C ALA A 30 -0.19 -7.54 -8.61
N ALA A 31 -0.62 -6.45 -7.96
CA ALA A 31 -2.02 -6.01 -7.95
C ALA A 31 -2.52 -5.64 -9.36
N GLY A 32 -1.73 -4.89 -10.14
CA GLY A 32 -2.09 -4.55 -11.52
C GLY A 32 -2.25 -5.78 -12.42
N VAL A 33 -1.35 -6.76 -12.30
CA VAL A 33 -1.43 -8.03 -13.03
C VAL A 33 -2.66 -8.85 -12.61
N ALA A 34 -2.99 -8.88 -11.32
CA ALA A 34 -4.20 -9.54 -10.82
C ALA A 34 -5.48 -8.93 -11.41
N ARG A 35 -5.55 -7.60 -11.52
CA ARG A 35 -6.68 -6.88 -12.14
C ARG A 35 -6.85 -7.17 -13.62
N LEU A 36 -5.78 -7.59 -14.31
CA LEU A 36 -5.85 -8.05 -15.70
C LEU A 36 -6.30 -9.52 -15.83
N GLY A 37 -6.73 -10.15 -14.73
CA GLY A 37 -7.21 -11.54 -14.72
C GLY A 37 -6.10 -12.59 -14.68
N LEU A 38 -4.84 -12.18 -14.53
CA LEU A 38 -3.71 -13.09 -14.41
C LEU A 38 -3.47 -13.48 -12.95
N LYS A 39 -3.00 -14.71 -12.74
CA LYS A 39 -2.59 -15.17 -11.41
C LYS A 39 -1.26 -14.52 -11.06
N SER A 40 -1.24 -13.67 -10.04
CA SER A 40 -0.03 -13.08 -9.47
C SER A 40 0.03 -13.31 -7.97
N ALA A 41 1.24 -13.25 -7.42
CA ALA A 41 1.47 -13.24 -5.99
C ALA A 41 2.58 -12.24 -5.67
N TRP A 42 2.46 -11.56 -4.54
CA TRP A 42 3.50 -10.70 -4.00
C TRP A 42 4.14 -11.40 -2.80
N VAL A 43 5.45 -11.64 -2.89
CA VAL A 43 6.22 -12.32 -1.83
C VAL A 43 7.06 -11.27 -1.11
N SER A 44 6.85 -11.14 0.20
CA SER A 44 7.59 -10.19 1.03
C SER A 44 7.61 -10.65 2.49
N ARG A 45 8.34 -9.94 3.35
CA ARG A 45 8.36 -10.14 4.79
C ARG A 45 7.79 -8.92 5.49
N LEU A 46 6.76 -9.14 6.31
CA LEU A 46 6.11 -8.11 7.09
C LEU A 46 6.35 -8.36 8.59
N PRO A 47 6.45 -7.30 9.40
CA PRO A 47 6.48 -7.46 10.85
C PRO A 47 5.13 -8.01 11.35
N ASP A 48 5.14 -8.87 12.38
CA ASP A 48 3.92 -9.34 13.01
C ASP A 48 3.37 -8.29 14.00
N ASN A 49 2.83 -7.21 13.43
CA ASN A 49 2.15 -6.16 14.16
C ASN A 49 0.99 -5.60 13.32
N THR A 50 0.26 -4.64 13.89
CA THR A 50 -0.90 -4.04 13.23
C THR A 50 -0.56 -3.42 11.87
N LEU A 51 0.62 -2.83 11.72
CA LEU A 51 1.06 -2.23 10.45
C LEU A 51 1.37 -3.29 9.39
N GLY A 52 1.97 -4.42 9.77
CA GLY A 52 2.18 -5.54 8.85
C GLY A 52 0.86 -6.11 8.34
N ARG A 53 -0.11 -6.31 9.24
CA ARG A 53 -1.47 -6.77 8.89
C ARG A 53 -2.20 -5.79 7.98
N MET A 54 -2.08 -4.49 8.25
CA MET A 54 -2.63 -3.43 7.39
C MET A 54 -2.07 -3.51 5.97
N ILE A 55 -0.76 -3.69 5.81
CA ILE A 55 -0.13 -3.81 4.47
C ILE A 55 -0.67 -5.02 3.72
N ALA A 56 -0.77 -6.18 4.38
CA ALA A 56 -1.29 -7.39 3.75
C ALA A 56 -2.75 -7.23 3.29
N ASN A 57 -3.61 -6.65 4.13
CA ASN A 57 -5.01 -6.41 3.81
C ASN A 57 -5.16 -5.42 2.65
N LYS A 58 -4.49 -4.27 2.72
CA LYS A 58 -4.56 -3.23 1.67
C LYS A 58 -3.99 -3.75 0.35
N GLY A 59 -2.94 -4.56 0.38
CA GLY A 59 -2.38 -5.21 -0.80
C GLY A 59 -3.39 -6.13 -1.50
N GLY A 60 -4.20 -6.86 -0.72
CA GLY A 60 -5.32 -7.64 -1.25
C GLY A 60 -6.41 -6.76 -1.87
N GLU A 61 -6.81 -5.68 -1.20
CA GLU A 61 -7.81 -4.72 -1.73
C GLU A 61 -7.36 -4.15 -3.08
N LEU A 62 -6.09 -3.76 -3.23
CA LEU A 62 -5.54 -3.22 -4.49
C LEU A 62 -5.67 -4.18 -5.68
N ALA A 63 -5.76 -5.49 -5.46
CA ALA A 63 -5.92 -6.48 -6.52
C ALA A 63 -7.37 -6.65 -6.99
N TRP A 64 -8.36 -6.28 -6.15
CA TRP A 64 -9.78 -6.56 -6.37
C TRP A 64 -10.67 -5.31 -6.48
N THR A 65 -10.14 -4.12 -6.21
CA THR A 65 -10.82 -2.82 -6.42
C THR A 65 -10.44 -2.22 -7.77
#